data_AF-A0A3D0Y485-F1
#
_entry.id   AF-A0A3D0Y485-F1
#
_cell.length_a   1.000
_cell.length_b   1.000
_cell.length_c   1.000
_cell.angle_alpha   90.00
_cell.angle_beta   90.00
_cell.angle_gamma   90.00
#
_symmetry.space_group_name_H-M   'P 1'
#
loop_
_entity.id
_entity.type
_entity.pdbx_description
1 polymer ?
#
loop_
_entity_poly.entity_id
_entity_poly.type
_entity_poly.pdbx_seq_one_letter_code
_entity_poly.pdbx_strand_id
1 'polypeptide(L)'
;MREQTLDLPRRQAGSNFRWNDKYLFDNIKKEFCIRLKIGNCKIENSYKIIFPQGKIILCYTHLMNLPYFLKLIETFPSIPLAVAIIILLLYVIYLHRKISHFTRGENGASLETLIKNCVDSVAEIEKRNELISKHALSLDDRVSQSIRNAQTIRYKAFEANGSNQSFSIALLNEKGNGVVLSTLHARDRISTFAKPIEKYLSTHDLTEEEQSVIEESKKAHRR
;
A
#
# COMPACT_ATOMS: atom_id res chain seq x y z
N MET A 1 30.24 -15.23 -14.53
CA MET A 1 29.25 -16.23 -14.06
C MET A 1 29.16 -16.16 -12.55
N ARG A 2 27.93 -16.33 -12.02
CA ARG A 2 27.43 -16.22 -10.63
C ARG A 2 26.99 -14.81 -10.24
N GLU A 3 25.76 -14.43 -10.57
CA GLU A 3 24.44 -14.80 -9.98
C GLU A 3 24.03 -13.86 -8.84
N GLN A 4 23.05 -13.03 -9.18
CA GLN A 4 22.12 -12.36 -8.28
C GLN A 4 21.13 -13.38 -7.73
N THR A 5 20.64 -13.19 -6.51
CA THR A 5 19.20 -13.31 -6.20
C THR A 5 18.92 -12.68 -4.83
N LEU A 6 18.12 -11.63 -4.87
CA LEU A 6 17.35 -11.12 -3.74
C LEU A 6 16.28 -12.15 -3.37
N ASP A 7 16.05 -12.38 -2.08
CA ASP A 7 14.71 -12.70 -1.60
C ASP A 7 14.47 -12.20 -0.16
N LEU A 8 13.27 -11.65 0.06
CA LEU A 8 12.81 -10.93 1.25
C LEU A 8 12.42 -11.88 2.40
N PRO A 9 12.22 -11.35 3.63
CA PRO A 9 10.82 -11.31 4.07
C PRO A 9 10.39 -10.02 4.80
N ARG A 10 9.14 -9.61 4.52
CA ARG A 10 8.31 -8.74 5.36
C ARG A 10 7.68 -9.56 6.50
N ARG A 11 7.61 -8.98 7.70
CA ARG A 11 6.37 -8.62 8.46
C ARG A 11 6.78 -8.21 9.89
N GLN A 12 6.65 -6.93 10.20
CA GLN A 12 5.57 -6.29 10.97
C GLN A 12 5.68 -6.45 12.49
N ALA A 13 5.84 -5.32 13.18
CA ALA A 13 4.82 -4.70 14.04
C ALA A 13 5.45 -3.98 15.25
N GLY A 14 4.88 -2.83 15.61
CA GLY A 14 4.95 -2.35 17.00
C GLY A 14 5.61 -0.99 17.24
N SER A 15 4.80 0.06 17.07
CA SER A 15 4.55 1.12 18.07
C SER A 15 5.68 1.85 18.81
N ASN A 16 5.48 3.18 18.88
CA ASN A 16 6.02 4.17 19.83
C ASN A 16 7.36 4.84 19.50
N PHE A 17 7.25 5.88 18.67
CA PHE A 17 8.22 6.97 18.57
C PHE A 17 8.14 7.83 19.84
N ARG A 18 9.01 7.57 20.81
CA ARG A 18 9.24 8.43 21.98
C ARG A 18 10.56 9.17 21.76
N TRP A 19 10.51 10.47 21.48
CA TRP A 19 11.70 11.32 21.55
C TRP A 19 12.24 11.28 22.99
N ASN A 20 13.48 10.83 23.15
CA ASN A 20 14.15 10.72 24.46
C ASN A 20 15.44 11.55 24.43
N ASP A 21 15.52 12.49 25.37
CA ASP A 21 16.54 13.54 25.58
C ASP A 21 17.95 13.02 25.92
N LYS A 22 18.47 12.05 25.16
CA LYS A 22 19.82 11.50 25.38
C LYS A 22 20.91 12.11 24.50
N TYR A 23 20.54 12.68 23.34
CA TYR A 23 21.53 13.12 22.35
C TYR A 23 22.18 14.48 22.64
N LEU A 24 21.60 15.29 23.54
CA LEU A 24 22.16 16.61 23.89
C LEU A 24 23.24 16.54 24.99
N PHE A 25 23.18 15.52 25.86
CA PHE A 25 24.13 15.34 26.96
C PHE A 25 25.47 14.72 26.53
N ASP A 26 25.50 13.96 25.42
CA ASP A 26 26.71 13.32 24.94
C ASP A 26 27.67 14.28 24.22
N ASN A 27 27.18 15.41 23.70
CA ASN A 27 28.03 16.42 23.05
C ASN A 27 28.76 17.35 24.03
N ILE A 28 28.24 17.57 25.24
CA ILE A 28 28.92 18.36 26.29
C ILE A 28 30.04 17.55 26.96
N LYS A 29 29.95 16.21 26.96
CA LYS A 29 31.01 15.33 27.49
C LYS A 29 32.25 15.23 26.60
N LYS A 30 32.16 15.52 25.30
CA LYS A 30 33.28 15.36 24.36
C LYS A 30 34.22 16.57 24.29
N GLU A 31 33.76 17.77 24.62
CA GLU A 31 34.60 18.98 24.61
C GLU A 31 35.52 19.09 25.84
N PHE A 32 35.16 18.49 26.98
CA PHE A 32 35.93 18.68 28.22
C PHE A 32 37.08 17.67 28.42
N CYS A 33 37.33 16.79 27.44
CA CYS A 33 38.29 15.69 27.56
C CYS A 33 39.56 15.86 26.70
N ILE A 34 39.85 17.07 26.20
CA ILE A 34 41.09 17.38 25.43
C ILE A 34 42.01 18.30 26.24
N ARG A 35 42.51 17.81 27.38
CA ARG A 35 43.84 18.16 27.93
C ARG A 35 43.99 17.50 29.31
N LEU A 36 44.60 16.31 29.31
CA LEU A 36 45.68 15.91 30.22
C LEU A 36 45.95 14.42 29.99
N LYS A 37 47.04 14.15 29.27
CA LYS A 37 47.77 12.89 29.37
C LYS A 37 48.20 12.74 30.83
N ILE A 38 47.86 11.62 31.47
CA ILE A 38 48.72 10.76 32.32
C ILE A 38 47.82 9.79 33.11
N GLY A 39 48.08 8.50 32.88
CA GLY A 39 48.00 7.37 33.82
C GLY A 39 46.86 7.26 34.84
N ASN A 40 46.01 6.25 34.63
CA ASN A 40 45.24 5.49 35.63
C ASN A 40 44.57 6.27 36.77
N CYS A 41 43.39 6.83 36.47
CA CYS A 41 42.42 7.24 37.50
C CYS A 41 41.25 6.26 37.53
N LYS A 42 41.05 5.58 38.66
CA LYS A 42 39.92 4.65 38.89
C LYS A 42 38.72 5.46 39.37
N ILE A 43 37.61 5.40 38.64
CA ILE A 43 36.37 6.12 38.93
C ILE A 43 35.42 5.14 39.63
N GLU A 44 35.15 5.36 40.92
CA GLU A 44 34.01 4.76 41.62
C GLU A 44 33.16 5.89 42.20
N ASN A 45 32.12 6.26 41.45
CA ASN A 45 31.01 7.17 41.78
C ASN A 45 31.27 8.69 41.88
N SER A 46 30.28 9.44 41.37
CA SER A 46 30.35 10.82 40.85
C SER A 46 30.55 11.97 41.86
N TYR A 47 31.12 11.73 43.04
CA TYR A 47 31.40 12.82 44.00
C TYR A 47 32.51 12.50 45.01
N LYS A 48 33.49 11.68 44.63
CA LYS A 48 34.71 11.58 45.45
C LYS A 48 35.92 11.19 44.60
N ILE A 49 36.81 12.14 44.41
CA ILE A 49 38.17 11.86 43.93
C ILE A 49 39.09 12.18 45.11
N ILE A 50 39.75 11.15 45.64
CA ILE A 50 40.76 11.28 46.70
C ILE A 50 42.11 10.99 46.05
N PHE A 51 43.05 11.94 46.11
CA PHE A 51 44.46 11.65 45.90
C PHE A 51 45.29 12.06 47.14
N PRO A 52 46.36 11.31 47.44
CA PRO A 52 47.18 11.47 48.62
C PRO A 52 48.23 12.57 48.38
N GLN A 53 48.67 13.23 49.44
CA GLN A 53 49.66 14.33 49.46
C GLN A 53 49.05 15.71 49.19
N GLY A 54 48.92 16.47 50.28
CA GLY A 54 48.16 17.70 50.38
C GLY A 54 48.69 18.88 49.57
N LYS A 55 47.78 19.52 48.84
CA LYS A 55 47.60 20.97 48.70
C LYS A 55 46.30 21.19 47.92
N ILE A 56 45.27 21.67 48.63
CA ILE A 56 43.93 21.96 48.10
C ILE A 56 43.91 23.41 47.63
N ILE A 57 43.89 23.64 46.31
CA ILE A 57 43.35 24.88 45.73
C ILE A 57 42.77 24.51 44.37
N LEU A 58 41.44 24.53 44.25
CA LEU A 58 40.69 25.05 43.09
C LEU A 58 39.22 24.63 43.18
N CYS A 59 38.43 25.35 43.98
CA CYS A 59 37.00 25.49 43.74
C CYS A 59 36.45 26.54 44.71
N TYR A 60 36.46 27.84 44.39
CA TYR A 60 35.61 28.76 45.16
C TYR A 60 35.31 30.13 44.53
N THR A 61 36.06 30.63 43.54
CA THR A 61 35.90 32.04 43.13
C THR A 61 34.76 32.33 42.13
N HIS A 62 34.01 31.33 41.64
CA HIS A 62 32.85 31.58 40.77
C HIS A 62 31.48 31.29 41.40
N LEU A 63 31.44 30.84 42.67
CA LEU A 63 30.19 30.48 43.36
C LEU A 63 29.59 31.60 44.23
N MET A 64 30.24 32.76 44.30
CA MET A 64 29.79 33.90 45.12
C MET A 64 28.76 34.81 44.44
N ASN A 65 28.04 34.34 43.41
CA ASN A 65 26.88 35.05 42.83
C ASN A 65 25.53 34.37 43.11
N LEU A 66 25.52 33.11 43.56
CA LEU A 66 24.29 32.36 43.82
C LEU A 66 23.44 32.97 44.97
N PRO A 67 24.00 33.34 46.15
CA PRO A 67 23.19 33.89 47.24
C PRO A 67 22.75 35.34 46.99
N TYR A 68 23.51 36.12 46.21
CA TYR A 68 23.11 37.47 45.81
C TYR A 68 21.98 37.46 44.79
N PHE A 69 22.02 36.53 43.84
CA PHE A 69 20.95 36.33 42.86
C PHE A 69 19.63 35.92 43.53
N LEU A 70 19.68 35.03 44.52
CA LEU A 70 18.50 34.64 45.30
C LEU A 70 17.89 35.81 46.09
N LYS A 71 18.73 36.62 46.77
CA LYS A 71 18.26 37.84 47.45
C LYS A 71 17.64 38.86 46.49
N LEU A 72 18.17 38.99 45.28
CA LEU A 72 17.65 39.90 44.25
C LEU A 72 16.25 39.46 43.77
N ILE A 73 16.02 38.16 43.62
CA ILE A 73 14.73 37.59 43.21
C ILE A 73 13.66 37.80 44.30
N GLU A 74 14.03 37.67 45.59
CA GLU A 74 13.09 37.94 46.69
C GLU A 74 12.74 39.43 46.80
N THR A 75 13.69 40.32 46.51
CA THR A 75 13.46 41.77 46.61
C THR A 75 12.64 42.30 45.43
N PHE A 76 12.80 41.73 44.23
CA PHE A 76 12.13 42.20 43.01
C PHE A 76 11.56 41.04 42.16
N PRO A 77 10.46 40.40 42.60
CA PRO A 77 9.83 39.29 41.88
C PRO A 77 9.18 39.70 40.55
N SER A 78 8.96 40.99 40.31
CA SER A 78 8.37 41.52 39.08
C SER A 78 9.29 41.41 37.86
N ILE A 79 10.62 41.42 38.06
CA ILE A 79 11.62 41.38 36.98
C ILE A 79 11.58 40.04 36.22
N PRO A 80 11.71 38.85 36.86
CA PRO A 80 11.66 37.58 36.15
C PRO A 80 10.29 37.34 35.49
N LEU A 81 9.21 37.82 36.11
CA LEU A 81 7.87 37.75 35.54
C LEU A 81 7.77 38.58 34.25
N ALA A 82 8.28 39.81 34.25
CA ALA A 82 8.28 40.67 33.07
C ALA A 82 9.11 40.07 31.92
N VAL A 83 10.28 39.49 32.22
CA VAL A 83 11.11 38.82 31.22
C VAL A 83 10.40 37.59 30.65
N ALA A 84 9.76 36.78 31.48
CA ALA A 84 8.99 35.63 31.03
C ALA A 84 7.82 36.04 30.11
N ILE A 85 7.10 37.12 30.47
CA ILE A 85 6.02 37.67 29.65
C ILE A 85 6.55 38.17 28.30
N ILE A 86 7.69 38.87 28.28
CA ILE A 86 8.29 39.37 27.04
C ILE A 86 8.70 38.21 26.12
N ILE A 87 9.33 37.16 26.68
CA ILE A 87 9.71 35.97 25.91
C ILE A 87 8.47 35.27 25.34
N LEU A 88 7.40 35.14 26.13
CA LEU A 88 6.15 34.53 25.69
C LEU A 88 5.48 35.36 24.58
N LEU A 89 5.47 36.70 24.70
CA LEU A 89 4.96 37.59 23.67
C LEU A 89 5.77 37.48 22.36
N LEU A 90 7.10 37.45 22.44
CA LEU A 90 7.96 37.23 21.28
C LEU A 90 7.68 35.88 20.62
N TYR A 91 7.47 34.83 21.41
CA TYR A 91 7.14 33.50 20.91
C TYR A 91 5.76 33.45 20.24
N VAL A 92 4.75 34.12 20.82
CA VAL A 92 3.41 34.27 20.24
C VAL A 92 3.47 35.04 18.93
N ILE A 93 4.23 36.15 18.86
CA ILE A 93 4.41 36.92 17.63
C ILE A 93 5.12 36.08 16.56
N TYR A 94 6.15 35.31 16.94
CA TYR A 94 6.84 34.41 16.02
C TYR A 94 5.91 33.33 15.46
N LEU A 95 5.14 32.65 16.31
CA LEU A 95 4.13 31.67 15.93
C LEU A 95 3.06 32.29 15.04
N HIS A 96 2.55 33.46 15.41
CA HIS A 96 1.53 34.14 14.64
C HIS A 96 2.06 34.58 13.27
N ARG A 97 3.30 35.07 13.17
CA ARG A 97 3.93 35.39 11.89
C ARG A 97 4.23 34.15 11.06
N LYS A 98 4.64 33.03 11.67
CA LYS A 98 4.91 31.77 10.96
C LYS A 98 3.63 31.16 10.41
N ILE A 99 2.57 31.13 11.23
CA ILE A 99 1.23 30.69 10.82
C ILE A 99 0.70 31.65 9.76
N SER A 100 0.72 32.95 10.02
CA SER A 100 0.25 33.97 9.07
C SER A 100 1.03 33.96 7.77
N HIS A 101 2.34 33.73 7.75
CA HIS A 101 3.12 33.63 6.51
C HIS A 101 2.79 32.35 5.73
N PHE A 102 2.52 31.24 6.42
CA PHE A 102 2.04 30.00 5.79
C PHE A 102 0.59 30.13 5.28
N THR A 103 -0.23 30.96 5.92
CA THR A 103 -1.65 31.20 5.58
C THR A 103 -1.91 32.56 4.88
N ARG A 104 -0.87 33.32 4.51
CA ARG A 104 -0.98 34.61 3.77
C ARG A 104 -0.84 34.42 2.27
N GLY A 105 -0.30 33.30 1.83
CA GLY A 105 -0.22 32.95 0.40
C GLY A 105 -1.55 32.50 -0.17
N GLU A 106 -2.43 31.94 0.67
CA GLU A 106 -3.80 31.59 0.35
C GLU A 106 -4.66 31.85 1.58
N ASN A 107 -5.70 32.68 1.44
CA ASN A 107 -6.66 33.00 2.49
C ASN A 107 -7.05 31.73 3.26
N GLY A 108 -7.24 31.78 4.59
CA GLY A 108 -7.71 30.61 5.35
C GLY A 108 -8.99 29.96 4.78
N ALA A 109 -9.82 30.76 4.09
CA ALA A 109 -10.96 30.29 3.31
C ALA A 109 -10.57 29.43 2.08
N SER A 110 -9.44 29.70 1.43
CA SER A 110 -8.91 28.89 0.33
C SER A 110 -8.47 27.52 0.83
N LEU A 111 -7.79 27.43 1.98
CA LEU A 111 -7.37 26.14 2.53
C LEU A 111 -8.58 25.27 2.93
N GLU A 112 -9.59 25.85 3.55
CA GLU A 112 -10.84 25.15 3.84
C GLU A 112 -11.53 24.68 2.56
N THR A 113 -11.54 25.52 1.52
CA THR A 113 -12.10 25.19 0.21
C THR A 113 -11.33 24.05 -0.48
N LEU A 114 -9.99 24.06 -0.40
CA LEU A 114 -9.14 22.98 -0.92
C LEU A 114 -9.37 21.66 -0.19
N ILE A 115 -9.54 21.71 1.13
CA ILE A 115 -9.87 20.51 1.92
C ILE A 115 -11.25 19.98 1.54
N LYS A 116 -12.26 20.86 1.43
CA LYS A 116 -13.61 20.47 0.98
C LYS A 116 -13.58 19.85 -0.41
N ASN A 117 -12.92 20.50 -1.37
CA ASN A 117 -12.77 19.97 -2.72
C ASN A 117 -12.06 18.62 -2.74
N CYS A 118 -11.04 18.42 -1.89
CA CYS A 118 -10.36 17.14 -1.77
C CYS A 118 -11.29 16.04 -1.23
N VAL A 119 -12.06 16.34 -0.18
CA VAL A 119 -13.06 15.41 0.39
C VAL A 119 -14.14 15.07 -0.64
N ASP A 120 -14.68 16.06 -1.33
CA ASP A 120 -15.68 15.87 -2.37
C ASP A 120 -15.12 15.05 -3.55
N SER A 121 -13.86 15.32 -3.94
CA SER A 121 -13.17 14.55 -4.99
C SER A 121 -12.98 13.09 -4.58
N VAL A 122 -12.63 12.82 -3.33
CA VAL A 122 -12.50 11.45 -2.81
C VAL A 122 -13.85 10.74 -2.84
N ALA A 123 -14.92 11.39 -2.39
CA ALA A 123 -16.27 10.83 -2.44
C ALA A 123 -16.72 10.55 -3.89
N GLU A 124 -16.39 11.42 -4.83
CA GLU A 124 -16.68 11.22 -6.25
C GLU A 124 -15.88 10.05 -6.84
N ILE A 125 -14.61 9.91 -6.46
CA ILE A 125 -13.76 8.78 -6.87
C ILE A 125 -14.31 7.47 -6.33
N GLU A 126 -14.73 7.40 -5.08
CA GLU A 126 -15.36 6.21 -4.49
C GLU A 126 -16.62 5.81 -5.26
N LYS A 127 -17.49 6.79 -5.56
CA LYS A 127 -18.69 6.55 -6.35
C LYS A 127 -18.37 6.06 -7.76
N ARG A 128 -17.37 6.63 -8.43
CA ARG A 128 -16.91 6.17 -9.75
C ARG A 128 -16.34 4.75 -9.69
N ASN A 129 -15.57 4.43 -8.65
CA ASN A 129 -15.05 3.08 -8.45
C ASN A 129 -16.18 2.06 -8.28
N GLU A 130 -17.20 2.37 -7.47
CA GLU A 130 -18.36 1.50 -7.31
C GLU A 130 -19.08 1.24 -8.65
N LEU A 131 -19.30 2.29 -9.45
CA LEU A 131 -19.89 2.15 -10.78
C LEU A 131 -19.03 1.30 -11.71
N ILE A 132 -17.71 1.54 -11.73
CA ILE A 132 -16.76 0.75 -12.55
C ILE A 132 -16.79 -0.71 -12.13
N SER A 133 -16.77 -1.01 -10.82
CA SER A 133 -16.85 -2.38 -10.32
C SER A 133 -18.17 -3.04 -10.73
N LYS A 134 -19.30 -2.34 -10.64
CA LYS A 134 -20.59 -2.86 -11.09
C LYS A 134 -20.61 -3.13 -12.59
N HIS A 135 -20.03 -2.23 -13.39
CA HIS A 135 -19.90 -2.43 -14.83
C HIS A 135 -19.00 -3.62 -15.15
N ALA A 136 -17.86 -3.78 -14.48
CA ALA A 136 -16.97 -4.91 -14.66
C ALA A 136 -17.68 -6.24 -14.36
N LEU A 137 -18.43 -6.33 -13.25
CA LEU A 137 -19.22 -7.52 -12.93
C LEU A 137 -20.30 -7.81 -13.98
N SER A 138 -20.98 -6.77 -14.48
CA SER A 138 -22.00 -6.94 -15.53
C SER A 138 -21.39 -7.39 -16.87
N LEU A 139 -20.19 -6.91 -17.19
CA LEU A 139 -19.48 -7.32 -18.40
C LEU A 139 -19.02 -8.77 -18.27
N ASP A 140 -18.47 -9.15 -17.12
CA ASP A 140 -18.05 -10.53 -16.84
C ASP A 140 -19.22 -11.52 -16.99
N ASP A 141 -20.40 -11.21 -16.43
CA ASP A 141 -21.57 -12.09 -16.61
C ASP A 141 -22.02 -12.18 -18.08
N ARG A 142 -22.13 -11.05 -18.78
CA ARG A 142 -22.50 -11.05 -20.22
C ARG A 142 -21.50 -11.83 -21.07
N VAL A 143 -20.22 -11.70 -20.76
CA VAL A 143 -19.13 -12.35 -21.47
C VAL A 143 -19.11 -13.85 -21.14
N SER A 144 -19.42 -14.26 -19.91
CA SER A 144 -19.59 -15.66 -19.51
C SER A 144 -20.74 -16.37 -20.24
N GLN A 145 -21.77 -15.63 -20.62
CA GLN A 145 -22.93 -16.15 -21.36
C GLN A 145 -22.70 -16.19 -22.87
N SER A 146 -21.75 -15.41 -23.38
CA SER A 146 -21.42 -15.37 -24.80
C SER A 146 -20.79 -16.68 -25.31
N ILE A 147 -21.10 -17.03 -26.56
CA ILE A 147 -20.48 -18.18 -27.24
C ILE A 147 -19.03 -17.78 -27.56
N ARG A 148 -18.09 -18.43 -26.88
CA ARG A 148 -16.65 -18.14 -27.03
C ARG A 148 -15.92 -19.16 -27.88
N ASN A 149 -16.42 -20.39 -27.93
CA ASN A 149 -15.70 -21.48 -28.57
C ASN A 149 -16.56 -22.11 -29.67
N ALA A 150 -15.99 -22.14 -30.87
CA ALA A 150 -16.53 -22.81 -32.03
C ALA A 150 -15.52 -23.88 -32.46
N GLN A 151 -15.80 -25.14 -32.14
CA GLN A 151 -15.02 -26.28 -32.64
C GLN A 151 -15.80 -26.98 -33.74
N THR A 152 -15.10 -27.44 -34.77
CA THR A 152 -15.69 -28.11 -35.93
C THR A 152 -14.93 -29.37 -36.25
N ILE A 153 -15.64 -30.49 -36.42
CA ILE A 153 -15.08 -31.75 -36.91
C ILE A 153 -15.80 -32.14 -38.20
N ARG A 154 -15.03 -32.62 -39.19
CA ARG A 154 -15.55 -33.15 -40.45
C ARG A 154 -15.44 -34.67 -40.45
N TYR A 155 -16.47 -35.34 -40.92
CA TYR A 155 -16.55 -36.80 -40.91
C TYR A 155 -17.38 -37.32 -42.09
N LYS A 156 -17.39 -38.65 -42.23
CA LYS A 156 -18.14 -39.37 -43.25
C LYS A 156 -19.40 -39.97 -42.61
N ALA A 157 -20.57 -39.44 -42.94
CA ALA A 157 -21.84 -39.91 -42.38
C ALA A 157 -22.34 -41.22 -43.02
N PHE A 158 -21.95 -41.50 -44.26
CA PHE A 158 -22.41 -42.66 -45.02
C PHE A 158 -21.27 -43.22 -45.85
N GLU A 159 -21.08 -44.55 -45.82
CA GLU A 159 -20.00 -45.22 -46.53
C GLU A 159 -20.06 -45.03 -48.06
N ALA A 160 -21.27 -44.83 -48.60
CA ALA A 160 -21.52 -44.64 -50.02
C ALA A 160 -21.08 -43.27 -50.59
N ASN A 161 -20.78 -42.30 -49.73
CA ASN A 161 -20.35 -40.96 -50.13
C ASN A 161 -18.85 -40.85 -49.96
N GLY A 162 -18.09 -40.80 -51.07
CA GLY A 162 -16.62 -40.78 -51.06
C GLY A 162 -15.97 -39.50 -50.50
N SER A 163 -16.71 -38.61 -49.84
CA SER A 163 -16.21 -37.32 -49.35
C SER A 163 -16.65 -37.02 -47.91
N ASN A 164 -15.75 -36.45 -47.10
CA ASN A 164 -16.01 -35.97 -45.74
C ASN A 164 -16.73 -34.62 -45.75
N GLN A 165 -17.94 -34.59 -46.31
CA GLN A 165 -18.77 -33.38 -46.42
C GLN A 165 -19.71 -33.18 -45.23
N SER A 166 -19.87 -34.20 -44.38
CA SER A 166 -20.62 -34.05 -43.12
C SER A 166 -19.75 -33.38 -42.06
N PHE A 167 -20.38 -32.58 -41.20
CA PHE A 167 -19.66 -31.83 -40.17
C PHE A 167 -20.52 -31.61 -38.93
N SER A 168 -19.87 -31.49 -37.78
CA SER A 168 -20.47 -31.12 -36.50
C SER A 168 -19.72 -29.93 -35.93
N ILE A 169 -20.47 -28.92 -35.48
CA ILE A 169 -19.95 -27.68 -34.88
C ILE A 169 -20.53 -27.54 -33.49
N ALA A 170 -19.69 -27.38 -32.47
CA ALA A 170 -20.14 -27.02 -31.12
C ALA A 170 -19.91 -25.53 -30.88
N LEU A 171 -21.01 -24.82 -30.61
CA LEU A 171 -21.03 -23.42 -30.24
C LEU A 171 -21.40 -23.33 -28.77
N LEU A 172 -20.39 -23.32 -27.90
CA LEU A 172 -20.57 -23.38 -26.44
C LEU A 172 -19.98 -22.13 -25.75
N ASN A 173 -20.64 -21.70 -24.68
CA ASN A 173 -20.11 -20.70 -23.74
C ASN A 173 -19.24 -21.35 -22.65
N GLU A 174 -18.70 -20.54 -21.73
CA GLU A 174 -17.78 -21.03 -20.69
C GLU A 174 -18.44 -21.97 -19.69
N LYS A 175 -19.76 -21.79 -19.49
CA LYS A 175 -20.58 -22.64 -18.63
C LYS A 175 -20.96 -23.97 -19.30
N GLY A 176 -20.57 -24.18 -20.56
CA GLY A 176 -20.88 -25.38 -21.34
C GLY A 176 -22.30 -25.39 -21.90
N ASN A 177 -22.96 -24.24 -21.97
CA ASN A 177 -24.29 -24.11 -22.55
C ASN A 177 -24.17 -23.58 -23.99
N GLY A 178 -25.05 -24.04 -24.87
CA GLY A 178 -25.10 -23.55 -26.24
C GLY A 178 -25.79 -24.54 -27.17
N VAL A 179 -25.24 -24.73 -28.36
CA VAL A 179 -25.84 -25.57 -29.40
C VAL A 179 -24.77 -26.34 -30.15
N VAL A 180 -25.09 -27.59 -30.51
CA VAL A 180 -24.32 -28.37 -31.48
C VAL A 180 -25.12 -28.43 -32.78
N LEU A 181 -24.46 -28.05 -33.87
CA LEU A 181 -24.99 -28.07 -35.22
C LEU A 181 -24.33 -29.20 -36.00
N SER A 182 -25.12 -30.16 -36.46
CA SER A 182 -24.62 -31.32 -37.19
C SER A 182 -25.29 -31.41 -38.54
N THR A 183 -24.49 -31.48 -39.58
CA THR A 183 -24.95 -31.56 -40.96
C THR A 183 -24.54 -32.89 -41.54
N LEU A 184 -25.55 -33.69 -41.93
CA LEU A 184 -25.38 -34.95 -42.62
C LEU A 184 -25.58 -34.73 -44.12
N HIS A 185 -24.54 -35.03 -44.88
CA HIS A 185 -24.52 -34.89 -46.33
C HIS A 185 -24.81 -36.24 -47.00
N ALA A 186 -26.02 -36.40 -47.56
CA ALA A 186 -26.40 -37.52 -48.41
C ALA A 186 -26.25 -37.13 -49.90
N ARG A 187 -26.26 -38.10 -50.82
CA ARG A 187 -26.02 -37.85 -52.27
C ARG A 187 -26.94 -36.78 -52.85
N ASP A 188 -28.22 -36.84 -52.50
CA ASP A 188 -29.26 -36.01 -53.10
C ASP A 188 -29.87 -35.00 -52.10
N ARG A 189 -29.44 -35.00 -50.84
CA ARG A 189 -29.98 -34.12 -49.80
C ARG A 189 -29.00 -33.83 -48.68
N ILE A 190 -29.18 -32.67 -48.05
CA ILE A 190 -28.46 -32.25 -46.86
C ILE A 190 -29.47 -32.09 -45.73
N SER A 191 -29.16 -32.64 -44.56
CA SER A 191 -29.99 -32.49 -43.36
C SER A 191 -29.15 -31.89 -42.25
N THR A 192 -29.59 -30.76 -41.71
CA THR A 192 -28.93 -30.07 -40.61
C THR A 192 -29.79 -30.17 -39.36
N PHE A 193 -29.16 -30.59 -38.27
CA PHE A 193 -29.77 -30.75 -36.95
C PHE A 193 -29.12 -29.78 -35.98
N ALA A 194 -29.92 -29.23 -35.08
CA ALA A 194 -29.46 -28.37 -34.00
C ALA A 194 -29.92 -29.00 -32.68
N LYS A 195 -28.96 -29.39 -31.84
CA LYS A 195 -29.22 -29.97 -30.52
C LYS A 195 -28.79 -28.98 -29.44
N PRO A 196 -29.69 -28.55 -28.55
CA PRO A 196 -29.32 -27.68 -27.44
C PRO A 196 -28.46 -28.45 -26.43
N ILE A 197 -27.43 -27.79 -25.91
CA ILE A 197 -26.52 -28.34 -24.90
C ILE A 197 -26.62 -27.49 -23.62
N GLU A 198 -26.77 -28.16 -22.48
CA GLU A 198 -26.70 -27.58 -21.15
C GLU A 198 -25.60 -28.28 -20.34
N LYS A 199 -24.64 -27.52 -19.82
CA LYS A 199 -23.51 -28.02 -19.03
C LYS A 199 -22.78 -29.20 -19.70
N TYR A 200 -22.51 -29.08 -21.01
CA TYR A 200 -21.89 -30.13 -21.84
C TYR A 200 -22.71 -31.41 -22.02
N LEU A 201 -23.99 -31.41 -21.64
CA LEU A 201 -24.92 -32.53 -21.79
C LEU A 201 -26.11 -32.11 -22.67
N SER A 202 -26.64 -33.06 -23.44
CA SER A 202 -27.81 -32.87 -24.28
C SER A 202 -28.99 -33.66 -23.71
N THR A 203 -30.20 -33.15 -23.86
CA THR A 203 -31.44 -33.91 -23.58
C THR A 203 -31.70 -34.98 -24.65
N HIS A 204 -31.15 -34.78 -25.85
CA HIS A 204 -31.25 -35.71 -26.96
C HIS A 204 -29.98 -36.56 -27.10
N ASP A 205 -30.14 -37.78 -27.60
CA ASP A 205 -29.00 -38.67 -27.87
C ASP A 205 -28.02 -38.01 -28.85
N LEU A 206 -26.74 -38.05 -28.46
CA LEU A 206 -25.63 -37.51 -29.23
C LEU A 206 -24.93 -38.63 -30.00
N THR A 207 -24.49 -38.34 -31.21
CA THR A 207 -23.59 -39.24 -31.95
C THR A 207 -22.16 -39.13 -31.41
N GLU A 208 -21.31 -40.11 -31.73
CA GLU A 208 -19.91 -40.11 -31.30
C GLU A 208 -19.14 -38.87 -31.78
N GLU A 209 -19.47 -38.39 -32.98
CA GLU A 209 -18.86 -37.19 -33.56
C GLU A 209 -19.32 -35.92 -32.84
N GLU A 210 -20.62 -35.80 -32.53
CA GLU A 210 -21.15 -34.68 -31.74
C GLU A 210 -20.50 -34.63 -30.36
N GLN A 211 -20.36 -35.77 -29.70
CA GLN A 211 -19.73 -35.86 -28.38
C GLN A 211 -18.23 -35.52 -28.43
N SER A 212 -17.55 -35.92 -29.51
CA SER A 212 -16.14 -35.57 -29.74
C SER A 212 -15.92 -34.07 -29.87
N VAL A 213 -16.79 -33.35 -30.60
CA VAL A 213 -16.68 -31.88 -30.75
C VAL A 213 -16.93 -31.18 -29.40
N ILE A 214 -17.87 -31.67 -28.59
CA ILE A 214 -18.14 -31.13 -27.26
C ILE A 214 -16.91 -31.27 -26.35
N GLU A 215 -16.27 -32.44 -26.35
CA GLU A 215 -15.06 -32.69 -25.54
C GLU A 215 -13.86 -31.87 -26.03
N GLU A 216 -13.71 -31.66 -27.34
CA GLU A 216 -12.68 -30.76 -27.88
C GLU A 216 -12.94 -29.31 -27.47
N SER A 217 -14.19 -28.84 -27.52
CA SER A 217 -14.59 -27.51 -27.05
C SER A 217 -14.30 -27.33 -25.56
N LYS A 218 -14.56 -28.35 -24.73
CA LYS A 218 -14.25 -28.37 -23.30
C LYS A 218 -12.76 -28.33 -22.99
N LYS A 219 -11.93 -28.99 -23.81
CA LYS A 219 -10.45 -28.90 -23.69
C LYS A 219 -9.96 -27.52 -24.08
N ALA A 220 -10.50 -26.95 -25.15
CA ALA A 220 -10.14 -25.60 -25.59
C ALA A 220 -10.57 -24.52 -24.57
N HIS A 221 -11.62 -24.78 -23.78
CA HIS A 221 -12.04 -23.89 -22.68
C HIS A 221 -11.10 -23.88 -21.46
N ARG A 222 -10.28 -24.93 -21.30
CA ARG A 222 -9.34 -25.04 -20.17
C ARG A 222 -7.95 -24.46 -20.47
N ARG A 223 -7.69 -24.03 -21.71
CA ARG A 223 -6.40 -23.47 -22.15
C ARG A 223 -6.40 -21.96 -22.02
#